data_AF-A0ABD5VZP5-F1
#
_entry.id   AF-A0ABD5VZP5-F1
#
_cell.length_a   1.000
_cell.length_b   1.000
_cell.length_c   1.000
_cell.angle_alpha   90.00
_cell.angle_beta   90.00
_cell.angle_gamma   90.00
#
_symmetry.space_group_name_H-M   'P 1'
#
loop_
_entity.id
_entity.type
_entity.pdbx_description
1 polymer ?
#
loop_
_entity_poly.entity_id
_entity_poly.type
_entity_poly.pdbx_seq_one_letter_code
_entity_poly.pdbx_strand_id
1 'polypeptide(L)'
;MPQPERPRKGSLGFGPRGRAASETPRFNSWPDDDGQPSLQGIAGYKAGMSHVVMINDQPESAREGMEETVPVTVVETPPMQVVAIRAYEETPYGQRPLTEVWADEFDPELERALDLPEDHDAAAAEEQIQHALDSGSLGEVRAITHTTPEVLDGVPKKRPDVMENRIGGGSLADRVEYGLTLLEEGEYNVNDVFRAGEYADVAAVTKGKGTQGPVKRWGVQKRKGKHKRQGWRRRIGNLGPWNPSRVRSTVPQLGQTGYHQRTELNKRLVDIGDGDDSSVDGGFVNYGEVDGEYTLVKGSVPGPKKRLVRLRPAVRPNDQPRLDPEVRYVSTASNQG
;
A
#
# COMPACT_ATOMS: atom_id res chain seq x y z
N MET A 1 -32.26 -25.38 -27.09
CA MET A 1 -31.29 -25.76 -26.04
C MET A 1 -31.33 -24.68 -24.97
N PRO A 2 -31.69 -24.99 -23.72
CA PRO A 2 -31.59 -24.04 -22.62
C PRO A 2 -30.13 -23.60 -22.42
N GLN A 3 -29.88 -22.33 -22.12
CA GLN A 3 -28.54 -21.82 -21.86
C GLN A 3 -28.15 -22.08 -20.40
N PRO A 4 -27.04 -22.77 -20.11
CA PRO A 4 -26.55 -22.92 -18.74
C PRO A 4 -26.17 -21.57 -18.13
N GLU A 5 -26.44 -21.41 -16.84
CA GLU A 5 -26.06 -20.23 -16.09
C GLU A 5 -24.56 -20.17 -15.83
N ARG A 6 -24.03 -18.95 -15.72
CA ARG A 6 -22.63 -18.72 -15.34
C ARG A 6 -22.48 -17.33 -14.74
N PRO A 7 -21.60 -17.16 -13.74
CA PRO A 7 -21.17 -15.83 -13.31
C PRO A 7 -20.68 -14.96 -14.47
N ARG A 8 -20.90 -13.65 -14.31
CA ARG A 8 -20.36 -12.63 -15.22
C ARG A 8 -18.83 -12.61 -15.18
N LYS A 9 -18.23 -11.99 -16.20
CA LYS A 9 -16.77 -11.99 -16.38
C LYS A 9 -16.11 -10.76 -15.75
N GLY A 10 -15.27 -11.02 -14.73
CA GLY A 10 -14.53 -10.01 -13.95
C GLY A 10 -15.43 -9.22 -13.00
N SER A 11 -14.90 -8.66 -11.90
CA SER A 11 -15.69 -7.82 -10.98
C SER A 11 -15.99 -6.41 -11.55
N LEU A 12 -17.13 -5.82 -11.15
CA LEU A 12 -17.49 -4.41 -11.39
C LEU A 12 -17.05 -3.46 -10.27
N GLY A 13 -16.76 -3.96 -9.07
CA GLY A 13 -16.41 -3.12 -7.91
C GLY A 13 -15.05 -2.41 -8.01
N PHE A 14 -14.30 -2.66 -9.09
CA PHE A 14 -13.01 -2.02 -9.36
C PHE A 14 -13.05 -1.17 -10.64
N GLY A 15 -14.22 -0.60 -10.94
CA GLY A 15 -14.45 0.30 -12.06
C GLY A 15 -14.51 1.78 -11.62
N PRO A 16 -14.39 2.73 -12.56
CA PRO A 16 -13.96 2.53 -13.95
C PRO A 16 -12.49 2.06 -13.98
N ARG A 17 -12.18 1.14 -14.90
CA ARG A 17 -10.81 0.60 -15.05
C ARG A 17 -9.97 1.54 -15.93
N GLY A 18 -9.66 2.72 -15.38
CA GLY A 18 -8.77 3.74 -15.95
C GLY A 18 -7.40 3.74 -15.27
N ARG A 19 -6.48 4.61 -15.72
CA ARG A 19 -5.18 4.79 -15.06
C ARG A 19 -5.38 5.43 -13.68
N ALA A 20 -4.60 5.00 -12.70
CA ALA A 20 -4.54 5.67 -11.40
C ALA A 20 -4.09 7.13 -11.60
N ALA A 21 -4.72 8.05 -10.87
CA ALA A 21 -4.39 9.48 -10.94
C ALA A 21 -3.07 9.81 -10.23
N SER A 22 -2.74 9.03 -9.19
CA SER A 22 -1.50 9.12 -8.43
C SER A 22 -0.79 7.76 -8.47
N GLU A 23 0.53 7.77 -8.60
CA GLU A 23 1.35 6.56 -8.44
C GLU A 23 1.51 6.18 -6.96
N THR A 24 1.64 7.18 -6.08
CA THR A 24 1.55 7.03 -4.63
C THR A 24 0.13 6.64 -4.24
N PRO A 25 -0.07 5.47 -3.62
CA PRO A 25 -1.40 5.00 -3.26
C PRO A 25 -1.98 5.82 -2.11
N ARG A 26 -3.30 6.03 -2.12
CA ARG A 26 -4.03 6.73 -1.06
C ARG A 26 -4.95 5.76 -0.35
N PHE A 27 -4.76 5.58 0.96
CA PHE A 27 -5.74 4.85 1.76
C PHE A 27 -7.06 5.62 1.82
N ASN A 28 -8.18 4.89 1.77
CA ASN A 28 -9.53 5.44 1.80
C ASN A 28 -10.28 5.14 3.11
N SER A 29 -9.58 4.50 4.04
CA SER A 29 -10.02 4.02 5.33
C SER A 29 -8.79 3.90 6.21
N TRP A 30 -8.97 3.89 7.52
CA TRP A 30 -7.91 3.73 8.48
C TRP A 30 -8.35 2.74 9.56
N PRO A 31 -7.41 2.13 10.30
CA PRO A 31 -7.75 1.30 11.45
C PRO A 31 -8.48 2.11 12.53
N ASP A 32 -9.25 1.39 13.35
CA ASP A 32 -9.95 1.99 14.49
C ASP A 32 -8.98 2.53 15.55
N ASP A 33 -9.49 3.33 16.48
CA ASP A 33 -8.72 4.09 17.47
C ASP A 33 -8.37 3.32 18.74
N ASP A 34 -8.10 2.02 18.62
CA ASP A 34 -7.74 1.19 19.75
C ASP A 34 -6.26 1.38 20.14
N GLY A 35 -5.97 1.27 21.44
CA GLY A 35 -4.60 1.31 21.97
C GLY A 35 -4.08 2.72 22.25
N GLN A 36 -2.75 2.83 22.32
CA GLN A 36 -2.02 4.08 22.52
C GLN A 36 -1.94 4.88 21.21
N PRO A 37 -1.73 6.21 21.26
CA PRO A 37 -1.47 7.02 20.08
C PRO A 37 -0.36 6.42 19.21
N SER A 38 -0.65 6.20 17.93
CA SER A 38 0.33 5.68 16.98
C SER A 38 0.04 6.13 15.55
N LEU A 39 1.10 6.20 14.76
CA LEU A 39 0.99 6.45 13.33
C LEU A 39 0.47 5.19 12.62
N GLN A 40 -0.58 5.33 11.81
CA GLN A 40 -1.28 4.17 11.22
C GLN A 40 -0.80 3.80 9.81
N GLY A 41 0.42 4.17 9.42
CA GLY A 41 0.96 3.73 8.14
C GLY A 41 2.40 4.11 7.89
N ILE A 42 3.05 3.30 7.06
CA ILE A 42 4.41 3.50 6.56
C ILE A 42 4.47 3.12 5.08
N ALA A 43 5.57 3.39 4.41
CA ALA A 43 5.80 3.05 3.03
C ALA A 43 7.19 2.46 2.79
N GLY A 44 7.33 1.81 1.65
CA GLY A 44 8.58 1.22 1.21
C GLY A 44 8.60 0.94 -0.29
N TYR A 45 9.72 0.44 -0.80
CA TYR A 45 9.92 0.17 -2.20
C TYR A 45 10.06 -1.33 -2.45
N LYS A 46 9.27 -1.83 -3.39
CA LYS A 46 9.28 -3.26 -3.70
C LYS A 46 10.58 -3.68 -4.40
N ALA A 47 11.40 -4.49 -3.74
CA ALA A 47 12.63 -5.04 -4.30
C ALA A 47 12.38 -6.28 -5.16
N GLY A 48 11.77 -7.31 -4.57
CA GLY A 48 11.69 -8.62 -5.22
C GLY A 48 10.89 -9.66 -4.46
N MET A 49 11.11 -10.92 -4.81
CA MET A 49 10.52 -12.06 -4.10
C MET A 49 11.59 -13.11 -3.90
N SER A 50 11.47 -13.81 -2.77
CA SER A 50 12.19 -15.04 -2.47
C SER A 50 11.25 -15.99 -1.72
N HIS A 51 11.78 -16.98 -1.01
CA HIS A 51 11.05 -17.80 -0.08
C HIS A 51 11.82 -17.94 1.23
N VAL A 52 11.08 -18.16 2.30
CA VAL A 52 11.62 -18.49 3.61
C VAL A 52 11.12 -19.87 4.03
N VAL A 53 11.88 -20.56 4.87
CA VAL A 53 11.36 -21.66 5.67
C VAL A 53 11.12 -21.12 7.07
N MET A 54 9.88 -21.22 7.53
CA MET A 54 9.46 -20.80 8.86
C MET A 54 8.77 -21.94 9.58
N ILE A 55 8.72 -21.88 10.91
CA ILE A 55 7.92 -22.81 11.71
C ILE A 55 6.45 -22.41 11.60
N ASN A 56 5.58 -23.40 11.33
CA ASN A 56 4.14 -23.18 11.33
C ASN A 56 3.65 -22.90 12.76
N ASP A 57 3.11 -21.71 12.95
CA ASP A 57 2.65 -21.16 14.21
C ASP A 57 1.12 -21.07 14.29
N GLN A 58 0.40 -21.81 13.46
CA GLN A 58 -1.06 -21.88 13.53
C GLN A 58 -1.46 -22.94 14.56
N PRO A 59 -2.05 -22.55 15.71
CA PRO A 59 -2.39 -23.51 16.76
C PRO A 59 -3.45 -24.54 16.33
N GLU A 60 -4.28 -24.20 15.34
CA GLU A 60 -5.30 -25.10 14.79
C GLU A 60 -4.79 -25.96 13.62
N SER A 61 -3.52 -25.80 13.22
CA SER A 61 -2.93 -26.55 12.12
C SER A 61 -2.40 -27.89 12.61
N ALA A 62 -2.73 -28.98 11.90
CA ALA A 62 -2.12 -30.29 12.13
C ALA A 62 -0.60 -30.31 11.87
N ARG A 63 -0.03 -29.22 11.35
CA ARG A 63 1.40 -29.03 11.08
C ARG A 63 2.05 -28.00 12.00
N GLU A 64 1.39 -27.55 13.06
CA GLU A 64 1.99 -26.66 14.06
C GLU A 64 3.36 -27.21 14.51
N GLY A 65 4.36 -26.33 14.62
CA GLY A 65 5.73 -26.70 14.98
C GLY A 65 6.56 -27.34 13.86
N MET A 66 5.97 -27.62 12.70
CA MET A 66 6.70 -28.15 11.53
C MET A 66 7.17 -27.02 10.60
N GLU A 67 8.22 -27.30 9.84
CA GLU A 67 8.69 -26.40 8.79
C GLU A 67 7.67 -26.23 7.66
N GLU A 68 7.53 -24.99 7.19
CA GLU A 68 6.74 -24.60 6.04
C GLU A 68 7.52 -23.61 5.16
N THR A 69 7.58 -23.90 3.86
CA THR A 69 8.14 -22.98 2.88
C THR A 69 7.11 -21.93 2.48
N VAL A 70 7.41 -20.66 2.73
CA VAL A 70 6.50 -19.55 2.50
C VAL A 70 7.11 -18.59 1.46
N PRO A 71 6.39 -18.25 0.38
CA PRO A 71 6.84 -17.21 -0.54
C PRO A 71 6.75 -15.85 0.12
N VAL A 72 7.78 -15.02 -0.03
CA VAL A 72 7.83 -13.66 0.52
C VAL A 72 8.13 -12.65 -0.58
N THR A 73 7.57 -11.44 -0.42
CA THR A 73 8.02 -10.26 -1.17
C THR A 73 8.89 -9.42 -0.24
N VAL A 74 10.11 -9.12 -0.70
CA VAL A 74 11.02 -8.19 -0.02
C VAL A 74 10.64 -6.76 -0.41
N VAL A 75 10.42 -5.91 0.59
CA VAL A 75 10.14 -4.48 0.45
C VAL A 75 11.16 -3.74 1.31
N GLU A 76 11.97 -2.87 0.70
CA GLU A 76 12.83 -1.96 1.47
C GLU A 76 11.96 -0.91 2.13
N THR A 77 12.10 -0.76 3.43
CA THR A 77 11.31 0.13 4.27
C THR A 77 12.27 1.00 5.08
N PRO A 78 13.05 1.88 4.42
CA PRO A 78 13.93 2.80 5.13
C PRO A 78 13.11 3.75 6.01
N PRO A 79 13.76 4.40 6.99
CA PRO A 79 13.16 5.45 7.79
C PRO A 79 12.41 6.47 6.93
N MET A 80 11.23 6.87 7.39
CA MET A 80 10.41 7.89 6.76
C MET A 80 10.41 9.16 7.60
N GLN A 81 10.30 10.30 6.94
CA GLN A 81 10.31 11.59 7.62
C GLN A 81 8.89 12.14 7.80
N VAL A 82 8.67 12.82 8.93
CA VAL A 82 7.46 13.57 9.24
C VAL A 82 7.78 15.05 9.07
N VAL A 83 7.04 15.73 8.19
CA VAL A 83 7.33 17.13 7.83
C VAL A 83 6.27 18.11 8.29
N ALA A 84 5.04 17.63 8.52
CA ALA A 84 3.99 18.46 9.08
C ALA A 84 2.90 17.62 9.74
N ILE A 85 2.18 18.22 10.68
CA ILE A 85 0.96 17.68 11.26
C ILE A 85 -0.23 18.49 10.75
N ARG A 86 -1.16 17.82 10.08
CA ARG A 86 -2.41 18.40 9.57
C ARG A 86 -3.57 18.04 10.48
N ALA A 87 -4.27 19.06 10.96
CA ALA A 87 -5.52 18.91 11.69
C ALA A 87 -6.73 19.02 10.76
N TYR A 88 -7.77 18.24 11.04
CA TYR A 88 -9.05 18.26 10.36
C TYR A 88 -10.16 18.69 11.32
N GLU A 89 -10.98 19.65 10.91
CA GLU A 89 -12.21 20.00 11.60
C GLU A 89 -13.40 19.17 11.10
N GLU A 90 -14.33 18.86 11.99
CA GLU A 90 -15.65 18.34 11.63
C GLU A 90 -16.57 19.47 11.21
N THR A 91 -17.08 19.40 9.98
CA THR A 91 -18.08 20.34 9.47
C THR A 91 -19.37 19.59 9.09
N PRO A 92 -20.50 20.30 8.91
CA PRO A 92 -21.72 19.69 8.37
C PRO A 92 -21.55 19.02 6.99
N TYR A 93 -20.43 19.29 6.30
CA TYR A 93 -20.10 18.71 4.99
C TYR A 93 -19.03 17.61 5.07
N GLY A 94 -18.69 17.16 6.28
CA GLY A 94 -17.62 16.20 6.55
C GLY A 94 -16.31 16.88 7.00
N GLN A 95 -15.25 16.08 7.11
CA GLN A 95 -13.94 16.56 7.54
C GLN A 95 -13.32 17.53 6.54
N ARG A 96 -12.73 18.62 7.03
CA ARG A 96 -11.96 19.57 6.21
C ARG A 96 -10.61 19.87 6.87
N PRO A 97 -9.53 20.03 6.10
CA PRO A 97 -8.26 20.52 6.65
C PRO A 97 -8.47 21.87 7.32
N LEU A 98 -8.04 22.00 8.57
CA LEU A 98 -8.11 23.22 9.37
C LEU A 98 -6.83 24.05 9.20
N THR A 99 -5.70 23.46 9.59
CA THR A 99 -4.36 24.06 9.53
C THR A 99 -3.29 22.97 9.57
N GLU A 100 -2.04 23.36 9.39
CA GLU A 100 -0.85 22.52 9.41
C GLU A 100 0.23 23.14 10.28
N VAL A 101 0.88 22.33 11.12
CA VAL A 101 2.12 22.67 11.83
C VAL A 101 3.26 22.03 11.05
N TRP A 102 4.15 22.83 10.48
CA TRP A 102 5.30 22.35 9.72
C TRP A 102 6.57 22.30 10.58
N ALA A 103 7.48 21.38 10.24
CA ALA A 103 8.83 21.35 10.80
C ALA A 103 9.65 22.57 10.33
N ASP A 104 10.72 22.89 11.05
CA ASP A 104 11.68 23.94 10.67
C ASP A 104 12.84 23.40 9.81
N GLU A 105 13.19 22.14 10.02
CA GLU A 105 14.27 21.46 9.28
C GLU A 105 13.68 20.49 8.26
N PHE A 106 14.22 20.53 7.04
CA PHE A 106 13.76 19.72 5.92
C PHE A 106 14.90 18.93 5.29
N ASP A 107 14.56 17.75 4.80
CA ASP A 107 15.45 17.02 3.91
C ASP A 107 15.68 17.81 2.60
N PRO A 108 16.94 17.99 2.17
CA PRO A 108 17.25 18.79 0.98
C PRO A 108 16.59 18.29 -0.31
N GLU A 109 16.30 16.99 -0.41
CA GLU A 109 15.70 16.41 -1.60
C GLU A 109 14.17 16.61 -1.63
N LEU A 110 13.55 17.05 -0.51
CA LEU A 110 12.12 17.35 -0.42
C LEU A 110 11.69 18.52 -1.32
N GLU A 111 12.58 19.49 -1.57
CA GLU A 111 12.37 20.59 -2.52
C GLU A 111 12.06 20.10 -3.95
N ARG A 112 12.47 18.88 -4.29
CA ARG A 112 12.11 18.28 -5.59
C ARG A 112 10.64 17.93 -5.67
N ALA A 113 9.96 17.79 -4.54
CA ALA A 113 8.57 17.36 -4.44
C ALA A 113 7.62 18.50 -4.14
N LEU A 114 8.02 19.43 -3.26
CA LEU A 114 7.22 20.50 -2.70
C LEU A 114 7.98 21.84 -2.77
N ASP A 115 7.22 22.94 -2.80
CA ASP A 115 7.76 24.25 -2.48
C ASP A 115 7.77 24.37 -0.95
N LEU A 116 8.95 24.37 -0.34
CA LEU A 116 9.10 24.38 1.12
C LEU A 116 8.75 25.74 1.71
N PRO A 117 8.10 25.79 2.89
CA PRO A 117 7.81 27.06 3.55
C PRO A 117 9.10 27.70 4.06
N GLU A 118 9.36 28.94 3.61
CA GLU A 118 10.49 29.76 4.13
C GLU A 118 10.14 30.38 5.49
N ASP A 119 8.89 30.84 5.64
CA ASP A 119 8.35 31.41 6.87
C ASP A 119 7.04 30.69 7.22
N HIS A 120 7.00 30.04 8.38
CA HIS A 120 5.80 29.40 8.93
C HIS A 120 5.63 29.75 10.41
N ASP A 121 4.41 30.09 10.82
CA ASP A 121 4.06 30.34 12.21
C ASP A 121 3.47 29.07 12.83
N ALA A 122 4.35 28.17 13.26
CA ALA A 122 3.98 26.90 13.90
C ALA A 122 3.14 27.13 15.16
N ALA A 123 3.49 28.14 15.96
CA ALA A 123 2.79 28.47 17.20
C ALA A 123 1.34 28.91 16.96
N ALA A 124 1.09 29.73 15.93
CA ALA A 124 -0.27 30.13 15.56
C ALA A 124 -1.09 28.93 15.05
N ALA A 125 -0.47 28.02 14.30
CA ALA A 125 -1.13 26.79 13.84
C ALA A 125 -1.47 25.86 15.01
N GLU A 126 -0.56 25.66 15.96
CA GLU A 126 -0.81 24.89 17.19
C GLU A 126 -1.93 25.50 18.03
N GLU A 127 -1.95 26.83 18.22
CA GLU A 127 -3.03 27.52 18.94
C GLU A 127 -4.39 27.27 18.27
N GLN A 128 -4.44 27.30 16.94
CA GLN A 128 -5.66 27.01 16.19
C GLN A 128 -6.12 25.55 16.36
N ILE A 129 -5.19 24.59 16.41
CA ILE A 129 -5.49 23.17 16.69
C ILE A 129 -6.04 23.02 18.10
N GLN A 130 -5.40 23.65 19.10
CA GLN A 130 -5.84 23.59 20.49
C GLN A 130 -7.23 24.22 20.66
N HIS A 131 -7.50 25.34 19.99
CA HIS A 131 -8.83 25.94 20.00
C HIS A 131 -9.90 25.02 19.42
N ALA A 132 -9.60 24.31 18.32
CA ALA A 132 -10.51 23.32 17.74
C ALA A 132 -10.72 22.10 18.64
N LEU A 133 -9.68 21.69 19.38
CA LEU A 133 -9.77 20.63 20.39
C LEU A 133 -10.69 21.05 21.55
N ASP A 134 -10.48 22.24 22.11
CA ASP A 134 -11.24 22.77 23.24
C ASP A 134 -12.71 23.04 22.89
N SER A 135 -12.97 23.51 21.67
CA SER A 135 -14.33 23.74 21.17
C SER A 135 -15.04 22.47 20.72
N GLY A 136 -14.34 21.33 20.66
CA GLY A 136 -14.87 20.04 20.24
C GLY A 136 -15.14 19.94 18.73
N SER A 137 -14.57 20.82 17.91
CA SER A 137 -14.68 20.78 16.45
C SER A 137 -13.56 20.01 15.77
N LEU A 138 -12.50 19.61 16.49
CA LEU A 138 -11.43 18.78 15.96
C LEU A 138 -11.95 17.37 15.65
N GLY A 139 -11.81 16.95 14.39
CA GLY A 139 -12.23 15.63 13.93
C GLY A 139 -11.11 14.61 13.83
N GLU A 140 -9.93 15.00 13.34
CA GLU A 140 -8.82 14.07 13.11
C GLU A 140 -7.47 14.77 13.01
N VAL A 141 -6.40 14.06 13.33
CA VAL A 141 -5.01 14.50 13.16
C VAL A 141 -4.27 13.53 12.25
N ARG A 142 -3.51 14.06 11.30
CA ARG A 142 -2.74 13.27 10.34
C ARG A 142 -1.35 13.85 10.16
N ALA A 143 -0.35 12.99 10.02
CA ALA A 143 1.00 13.38 9.66
C ALA A 143 1.17 13.43 8.14
N ILE A 144 1.77 14.51 7.64
CA ILE A 144 2.34 14.59 6.30
C ILE A 144 3.73 13.99 6.39
N THR A 145 3.95 12.93 5.62
CA THR A 145 5.17 12.13 5.65
C THR A 145 5.73 11.96 4.26
N HIS A 146 7.03 11.72 4.15
CA HIS A 146 7.65 11.38 2.88
C HIS A 146 8.74 10.33 3.01
N THR A 147 9.03 9.66 1.89
CA THR A 147 10.13 8.70 1.81
C THR A 147 11.44 9.38 1.44
N THR A 148 12.56 8.74 1.73
CA THR A 148 13.93 9.14 1.36
C THR A 148 14.53 8.20 0.30
N PRO A 149 14.02 8.20 -0.95
CA PRO A 149 14.43 7.20 -1.94
C PRO A 149 15.90 7.33 -2.39
N GLU A 150 16.57 8.43 -2.05
CA GLU A 150 18.01 8.62 -2.27
C GLU A 150 18.86 7.55 -1.58
N VAL A 151 18.45 7.06 -0.41
CA VAL A 151 19.23 6.08 0.36
C VAL A 151 19.14 4.67 -0.23
N LEU A 152 18.30 4.47 -1.26
CA LEU A 152 18.02 3.17 -1.86
C LEU A 152 18.70 3.02 -3.22
N ASP A 153 19.76 2.20 -3.27
CA ASP A 153 20.49 1.91 -4.52
C ASP A 153 19.58 1.30 -5.61
N GLY A 154 18.60 0.48 -5.21
CA GLY A 154 17.66 -0.16 -6.12
C GLY A 154 16.68 0.81 -6.80
N VAL A 155 16.54 2.04 -6.30
CA VAL A 155 15.51 3.01 -6.70
C VAL A 155 16.15 4.25 -7.37
N PRO A 156 15.97 4.46 -8.68
CA PRO A 156 16.68 5.53 -9.40
C PRO A 156 16.26 6.96 -9.06
N LYS A 157 15.13 7.15 -8.37
CA LYS A 157 14.59 8.49 -8.13
C LYS A 157 15.14 9.02 -6.81
N LYS A 158 15.44 10.30 -6.78
CA LYS A 158 15.75 11.02 -5.54
C LYS A 158 14.58 11.83 -5.01
N ARG A 159 13.65 12.23 -5.89
CA ARG A 159 12.41 12.94 -5.53
C ARG A 159 11.58 12.09 -4.55
N PRO A 160 11.34 12.59 -3.31
CA PRO A 160 10.47 11.94 -2.34
C PRO A 160 9.04 11.72 -2.85
N ASP A 161 8.43 10.62 -2.42
CA ASP A 161 6.98 10.50 -2.47
C ASP A 161 6.39 11.05 -1.18
N VAL A 162 5.45 11.99 -1.29
CA VAL A 162 4.74 12.59 -0.16
C VAL A 162 3.38 11.92 0.03
N MET A 163 3.01 11.63 1.27
CA MET A 163 1.74 11.02 1.62
C MET A 163 1.28 11.39 3.03
N GLU A 164 -0.03 11.40 3.19
CA GLU A 164 -0.68 11.66 4.47
C GLU A 164 -0.99 10.33 5.18
N ASN A 165 -0.60 10.22 6.45
CA ASN A 165 -0.82 9.09 7.35
C ASN A 165 -1.66 9.53 8.55
N ARG A 166 -2.67 8.75 8.92
CA ARG A 166 -3.51 9.05 10.09
C ARG A 166 -2.77 8.72 11.39
N ILE A 167 -2.99 9.55 12.40
CA ILE A 167 -2.63 9.24 13.80
C ILE A 167 -3.91 8.77 14.49
N GLY A 168 -3.89 7.54 15.03
CA GLY A 168 -5.01 6.93 15.74
C GLY A 168 -4.63 6.53 17.16
N GLY A 169 -5.56 5.96 17.90
CA GLY A 169 -5.34 5.52 19.29
C GLY A 169 -5.50 6.64 20.32
N GLY A 170 -5.74 6.29 21.59
CA GLY A 170 -5.91 7.27 22.67
C GLY A 170 -7.01 8.31 22.44
N SER A 171 -6.98 9.40 23.22
CA SER A 171 -7.85 10.56 23.03
C SER A 171 -7.34 11.47 21.90
N LEU A 172 -8.18 12.38 21.40
CA LEU A 172 -7.74 13.36 20.40
C LEU A 172 -6.61 14.27 20.92
N ALA A 173 -6.63 14.60 22.22
CA ALA A 173 -5.55 15.37 22.84
C ALA A 173 -4.22 14.61 22.79
N ASP A 174 -4.24 13.32 23.18
CA ASP A 174 -3.04 12.47 23.14
C ASP A 174 -2.51 12.32 21.71
N ARG A 175 -3.38 12.34 20.69
CA ARG A 175 -2.97 12.28 19.27
C ARG A 175 -2.33 13.57 18.78
N VAL A 176 -2.81 14.73 19.25
CA VAL A 176 -2.19 16.03 18.94
C VAL A 176 -0.80 16.06 19.56
N GLU A 177 -0.68 15.74 20.85
CA GLU A 177 0.60 15.69 21.56
C GLU A 177 1.58 14.72 20.89
N TYR A 178 1.16 13.48 20.65
CA TYR A 178 1.98 12.49 19.94
C TYR A 178 2.40 12.97 18.55
N GLY A 179 1.50 13.62 17.80
CA GLY A 179 1.81 14.17 16.49
C GLY A 179 2.87 15.26 16.54
N LEU A 180 2.79 16.16 17.51
CA LEU A 180 3.78 17.24 17.69
C LEU A 180 5.14 16.66 18.13
N THR A 181 5.18 15.71 19.05
CA THR A 181 6.43 15.01 19.43
C THR A 181 7.04 14.30 18.22
N LEU A 182 6.24 13.61 17.42
CA LEU A 182 6.71 12.93 16.22
C LEU A 182 7.24 13.92 15.15
N LEU A 183 6.69 15.13 15.09
CA LEU A 183 7.17 16.19 14.22
C LEU A 183 8.52 16.75 14.69
N GLU A 184 8.72 16.89 16.00
CA GLU A 184 9.99 17.31 16.59
C GLU A 184 11.09 16.25 16.38
N GLU A 185 10.75 14.96 16.47
CA GLU A 185 11.66 13.85 16.17
C GLU A 185 11.99 13.78 14.67
N GLY A 186 11.03 14.10 13.81
CA GLY A 186 11.20 14.26 12.36
C GLY A 186 11.34 12.96 11.55
N GLU A 187 11.60 11.82 12.20
CA GLU A 187 11.80 10.52 11.57
C GLU A 187 11.06 9.40 12.32
N TYR A 188 10.59 8.38 11.59
CA TYR A 188 10.03 7.15 12.16
C TYR A 188 10.31 5.94 11.26
N ASN A 189 10.35 4.78 11.91
CA ASN A 189 10.71 3.50 11.30
C ASN A 189 9.53 2.54 11.26
N VAL A 190 9.73 1.44 10.53
CA VAL A 190 8.71 0.38 10.43
C VAL A 190 8.39 -0.27 11.77
N ASN A 191 9.38 -0.34 12.66
CA ASN A 191 9.24 -0.89 14.02
C ASN A 191 8.38 -0.03 14.95
N ASP A 192 8.20 1.27 14.64
CA ASP A 192 7.32 2.17 15.42
C ASP A 192 5.84 1.96 15.08
N VAL A 193 5.56 1.35 13.91
CA VAL A 193 4.20 1.13 13.40
C VAL A 193 3.79 -0.34 13.47
N PHE A 194 4.74 -1.26 13.29
CA PHE A 194 4.48 -2.68 13.13
C PHE A 194 5.43 -3.54 13.93
N ARG A 195 4.95 -4.74 14.27
CA ARG A 195 5.77 -5.85 14.75
C ARG A 195 5.67 -7.04 13.80
N ALA A 196 6.76 -7.80 13.69
CA ALA A 196 6.77 -9.05 12.93
C ALA A 196 5.66 -9.99 13.42
N GLY A 197 5.00 -10.66 12.48
CA GLY A 197 3.87 -11.54 12.74
C GLY A 197 2.48 -10.88 12.66
N GLU A 198 2.40 -9.55 12.70
CA GLU A 198 1.16 -8.80 12.53
C GLU A 198 0.63 -8.82 11.09
N TYR A 199 -0.60 -8.36 10.91
CA TYR A 199 -1.25 -8.24 9.62
C TYR A 199 -1.32 -6.78 9.18
N ALA A 200 -0.81 -6.51 7.98
CA ALA A 200 -0.88 -5.23 7.31
C ALA A 200 -1.81 -5.28 6.09
N ASP A 201 -2.47 -4.18 5.79
CA ASP A 201 -3.06 -3.94 4.48
C ASP A 201 -2.04 -3.23 3.58
N VAL A 202 -1.82 -3.78 2.39
CA VAL A 202 -0.78 -3.32 1.47
C VAL A 202 -1.41 -2.65 0.25
N ALA A 203 -1.18 -1.35 0.11
CA ALA A 203 -1.66 -0.57 -1.03
C ALA A 203 -0.53 -0.25 -2.02
N ALA A 204 -0.79 -0.43 -3.32
CA ALA A 204 0.10 0.01 -4.39
C ALA A 204 -0.61 0.15 -5.73
N VAL A 205 0.04 0.85 -6.67
CA VAL A 205 -0.40 0.88 -8.07
C VAL A 205 0.14 -0.35 -8.82
N THR A 206 -0.79 -1.14 -9.36
CA THR A 206 -0.49 -2.41 -10.04
C THR A 206 0.35 -2.24 -11.31
N LYS A 207 1.10 -3.30 -11.70
CA LYS A 207 1.85 -3.36 -12.97
C LYS A 207 0.98 -2.96 -14.16
N GLY A 208 1.37 -1.89 -14.86
CA GLY A 208 0.70 -1.40 -16.07
C GLY A 208 0.80 -2.39 -17.23
N LYS A 209 -0.29 -2.58 -17.97
CA LYS A 209 -0.34 -3.45 -19.17
C LYS A 209 -0.90 -2.73 -20.39
N GLY A 210 -1.09 -1.41 -20.31
CA GLY A 210 -1.67 -0.58 -21.37
C GLY A 210 -3.08 -1.03 -21.79
N THR A 211 -3.40 -0.80 -23.06
CA THR A 211 -4.68 -1.23 -23.66
C THR A 211 -4.69 -2.74 -23.86
N GLN A 212 -5.65 -3.43 -23.24
CA GLN A 212 -5.82 -4.86 -23.39
C GLN A 212 -7.23 -5.22 -23.86
N GLY A 213 -7.31 -6.30 -24.63
CA GLY A 213 -8.58 -6.83 -25.11
C GLY A 213 -9.41 -7.51 -24.02
N PRO A 214 -10.72 -7.73 -24.24
CA PRO A 214 -11.64 -8.26 -23.24
C PRO A 214 -11.22 -9.61 -22.65
N VAL A 215 -10.54 -10.45 -23.43
CA VAL A 215 -10.07 -11.77 -22.99
C VAL A 215 -9.13 -11.64 -21.79
N LYS A 216 -8.13 -10.74 -21.86
CA LYS A 216 -7.18 -10.53 -20.76
C LYS A 216 -7.78 -9.61 -19.68
N ARG A 217 -8.46 -8.54 -20.09
CA ARG A 217 -8.99 -7.52 -19.17
C ARG A 217 -10.12 -8.05 -18.28
N TRP A 218 -11.00 -8.88 -18.83
CA TRP A 218 -12.22 -9.35 -18.13
C TRP A 218 -12.30 -10.87 -17.97
N GLY A 219 -11.42 -11.66 -18.60
CA GLY A 219 -11.49 -13.11 -18.54
C GLY A 219 -12.61 -13.71 -19.41
N VAL A 220 -12.99 -13.05 -20.51
CA VAL A 220 -13.93 -13.64 -21.47
C VAL A 220 -13.24 -14.75 -22.27
N GLN A 221 -14.04 -15.71 -22.74
CA GLN A 221 -13.51 -16.80 -23.54
C GLN A 221 -13.02 -16.30 -24.90
N LYS A 222 -11.98 -16.94 -25.44
CA LYS A 222 -11.68 -16.90 -26.88
C LYS A 222 -12.79 -17.64 -27.64
N ARG A 223 -12.99 -17.29 -28.92
CA ARG A 223 -13.85 -18.08 -29.82
C ARG A 223 -13.32 -19.51 -29.90
N LYS A 224 -14.24 -20.49 -29.97
CA LYS A 224 -13.95 -21.93 -29.89
C LYS A 224 -14.25 -22.65 -31.20
N GLY A 225 -13.75 -23.87 -31.36
CA GLY A 225 -14.09 -24.76 -32.49
C GLY A 225 -13.91 -24.10 -33.87
N LYS A 226 -14.93 -24.21 -34.73
CA LYS A 226 -14.97 -23.60 -36.06
C LYS A 226 -14.90 -22.07 -35.99
N HIS A 227 -15.57 -21.44 -35.03
CA HIS A 227 -15.66 -19.98 -34.90
C HIS A 227 -14.31 -19.28 -34.78
N LYS A 228 -13.30 -19.91 -34.15
CA LYS A 228 -11.95 -19.32 -34.02
C LYS A 228 -11.23 -19.12 -35.36
N ARG A 229 -11.67 -19.82 -36.41
CA ARG A 229 -11.09 -19.80 -37.76
C ARG A 229 -11.80 -18.84 -38.72
N GLN A 230 -12.95 -18.29 -38.33
CA GLN A 230 -13.80 -17.46 -39.19
C GLN A 230 -13.42 -15.96 -39.17
N GLY A 231 -12.20 -15.61 -38.76
CA GLY A 231 -11.76 -14.20 -38.62
C GLY A 231 -11.91 -13.60 -37.21
N TRP A 232 -12.65 -14.24 -36.30
CA TRP A 232 -12.76 -13.78 -34.90
C TRP A 232 -12.12 -14.77 -33.93
N ARG A 233 -11.09 -14.30 -33.20
CA ARG A 233 -10.40 -15.13 -32.18
C ARG A 233 -10.65 -14.65 -30.75
N ARG A 234 -10.62 -13.32 -30.53
CA ARG A 234 -10.56 -12.70 -29.19
C ARG A 234 -11.64 -11.64 -28.94
N ARG A 235 -12.71 -11.65 -29.75
CA ARG A 235 -13.87 -10.76 -29.62
C ARG A 235 -15.04 -11.51 -28.98
N ILE A 236 -15.82 -10.78 -28.18
CA ILE A 236 -17.06 -11.29 -27.57
C ILE A 236 -18.13 -11.58 -28.63
N GLY A 237 -19.24 -12.19 -28.22
CA GLY A 237 -20.36 -12.56 -29.08
C GLY A 237 -21.06 -11.34 -29.70
N ASN A 238 -21.62 -10.50 -28.83
CA ASN A 238 -22.38 -9.29 -29.14
C ASN A 238 -22.12 -8.23 -28.04
N LEU A 239 -22.64 -7.01 -28.23
CA LEU A 239 -22.53 -5.89 -27.29
C LEU A 239 -23.79 -5.67 -26.43
N GLY A 240 -24.79 -6.54 -26.53
CA GLY A 240 -26.07 -6.41 -25.84
C GLY A 240 -27.23 -7.00 -26.64
N PRO A 241 -28.43 -7.06 -26.03
CA PRO A 241 -29.68 -7.35 -26.73
C PRO A 241 -30.09 -6.20 -27.66
N TRP A 242 -31.15 -6.38 -28.44
CA TRP A 242 -31.75 -5.32 -29.25
C TRP A 242 -32.22 -4.16 -28.37
N ASN A 243 -33.07 -4.45 -27.36
CA ASN A 243 -33.55 -3.47 -26.40
C ASN A 243 -32.97 -3.75 -25.01
N PRO A 244 -32.44 -2.75 -24.29
CA PRO A 244 -32.34 -1.34 -24.66
C PRO A 244 -31.28 -1.09 -25.75
N SER A 245 -31.57 -0.17 -26.68
CA SER A 245 -30.74 0.18 -27.84
C SER A 245 -29.49 1.01 -27.47
N ARG A 246 -28.71 0.51 -26.52
CA ARG A 246 -27.46 1.11 -26.05
C ARG A 246 -26.53 0.04 -25.50
N VAL A 247 -25.23 0.26 -25.61
CA VAL A 247 -24.24 -0.61 -24.99
C VAL A 247 -24.20 -0.32 -23.49
N ARG A 248 -24.44 -1.35 -22.67
CA ARG A 248 -24.32 -1.22 -21.20
C ARG A 248 -22.83 -1.20 -20.81
N SER A 249 -22.47 -0.36 -19.85
CA SER A 249 -21.11 -0.28 -19.28
C SER A 249 -20.62 -1.61 -18.69
N THR A 250 -21.54 -2.50 -18.32
CA THR A 250 -21.25 -3.81 -17.73
C THR A 250 -20.75 -4.85 -18.73
N VAL A 251 -20.85 -4.56 -20.03
CA VAL A 251 -20.39 -5.44 -21.12
C VAL A 251 -18.85 -5.35 -21.20
N PRO A 252 -18.13 -6.49 -21.20
CA PRO A 252 -16.68 -6.51 -21.17
C PRO A 252 -16.06 -6.01 -22.48
N GLN A 253 -15.50 -4.80 -22.45
CA GLN A 253 -14.84 -4.15 -23.58
C GLN A 253 -13.34 -3.97 -23.36
N LEU A 254 -12.62 -3.66 -24.44
CA LEU A 254 -11.18 -3.35 -24.39
C LEU A 254 -10.92 -2.07 -23.59
N GLY A 255 -9.69 -1.86 -23.16
CA GLY A 255 -9.26 -0.61 -22.53
C GLY A 255 -8.07 -0.81 -21.59
N GLN A 256 -7.76 0.22 -20.81
CA GLN A 256 -6.66 0.21 -19.85
C GLN A 256 -6.78 -0.99 -18.90
N THR A 257 -5.65 -1.67 -18.69
CA THR A 257 -5.51 -2.78 -17.74
C THR A 257 -4.20 -2.66 -16.98
N GLY A 258 -4.27 -2.79 -15.65
CA GLY A 258 -3.13 -2.50 -14.79
C GLY A 258 -2.89 -1.00 -14.66
N TYR A 259 -1.94 -0.60 -13.82
CA TYR A 259 -1.79 0.78 -13.40
C TYR A 259 -3.06 1.31 -12.70
N HIS A 260 -3.67 0.45 -11.89
CA HIS A 260 -4.77 0.79 -10.99
C HIS A 260 -4.28 0.66 -9.55
N GLN A 261 -4.72 1.54 -8.65
CA GLN A 261 -4.51 1.36 -7.21
C GLN A 261 -5.24 0.11 -6.71
N ARG A 262 -4.59 -0.68 -5.87
CA ARG A 262 -5.18 -1.80 -5.14
C ARG A 262 -4.69 -1.78 -3.71
N THR A 263 -5.58 -2.11 -2.79
CA THR A 263 -5.25 -2.44 -1.40
C THR A 263 -5.52 -3.93 -1.23
N GLU A 264 -4.47 -4.71 -1.04
CA GLU A 264 -4.55 -6.12 -0.69
C GLU A 264 -4.51 -6.25 0.82
N LEU A 265 -5.49 -6.93 1.40
CA LEU A 265 -5.71 -6.94 2.84
C LEU A 265 -5.04 -8.13 3.52
N ASN A 266 -4.85 -8.01 4.82
CA ASN A 266 -4.43 -9.10 5.72
C ASN A 266 -3.13 -9.79 5.25
N LYS A 267 -2.14 -9.00 4.86
CA LYS A 267 -0.80 -9.48 4.53
C LYS A 267 -0.01 -9.61 5.81
N ARG A 268 0.40 -10.83 6.13
CA ARG A 268 1.25 -11.09 7.29
C ARG A 268 2.64 -10.53 7.04
N LEU A 269 3.15 -9.75 7.98
CA LEU A 269 4.57 -9.38 8.03
C LEU A 269 5.31 -10.57 8.62
N VAL A 270 6.15 -11.21 7.82
CA VAL A 270 6.91 -12.39 8.25
C VAL A 270 8.06 -11.95 9.12
N ASP A 271 8.78 -10.92 8.68
CA ASP A 271 9.95 -10.41 9.38
C ASP A 271 10.15 -8.93 9.06
N ILE A 272 10.81 -8.24 9.97
CA ILE A 272 11.24 -6.84 9.84
C ILE A 272 12.71 -6.84 10.26
N GLY A 273 13.59 -6.61 9.29
CA GLY A 273 15.04 -6.75 9.48
C GLY A 273 15.80 -5.58 8.86
N ASP A 274 17.11 -5.66 9.00
CA ASP A 274 18.08 -4.69 8.48
C ASP A 274 19.28 -5.45 7.89
N GLY A 275 20.03 -4.81 7.00
CA GLY A 275 21.17 -5.40 6.29
C GLY A 275 20.79 -6.21 5.04
N ASP A 276 21.62 -7.19 4.69
CA ASP A 276 21.60 -7.89 3.40
C ASP A 276 21.02 -9.32 3.43
N ASP A 277 20.54 -9.78 4.59
CA ASP A 277 20.00 -11.14 4.79
C ASP A 277 18.87 -11.53 3.83
N SER A 278 18.11 -10.54 3.33
CA SER A 278 17.01 -10.74 2.38
C SER A 278 17.42 -10.59 0.91
N SER A 279 18.66 -10.15 0.65
CA SER A 279 19.22 -10.00 -0.69
C SER A 279 19.44 -11.35 -1.35
N VAL A 280 19.48 -11.37 -2.68
CA VAL A 280 19.71 -12.59 -3.46
C VAL A 280 21.01 -12.50 -4.24
N ASP A 281 21.66 -13.63 -4.48
CA ASP A 281 22.90 -13.74 -5.22
C ASP A 281 22.77 -13.10 -6.62
N GLY A 282 23.64 -12.13 -6.90
CA GLY A 282 23.63 -11.34 -8.13
C GLY A 282 22.55 -10.26 -8.19
N GLY A 283 21.92 -9.96 -7.05
CA GLY A 283 20.90 -8.93 -6.89
C GLY A 283 19.52 -9.31 -7.45
N PHE A 284 18.49 -8.64 -6.96
CA PHE A 284 17.15 -8.79 -7.51
C PHE A 284 17.10 -8.30 -8.95
N VAL A 285 16.75 -9.20 -9.88
CA VAL A 285 16.66 -8.92 -11.33
C VAL A 285 15.84 -7.65 -11.63
N ASN A 286 16.42 -6.68 -12.35
CA ASN A 286 15.84 -5.35 -12.63
C ASN A 286 15.57 -4.48 -11.38
N TYR A 287 16.30 -4.70 -10.31
CA TYR A 287 16.24 -3.91 -9.08
C TYR A 287 17.64 -3.52 -8.61
N GLY A 288 18.36 -4.45 -7.99
CA GLY A 288 19.62 -4.22 -7.26
C GLY A 288 19.76 -5.20 -6.11
N GLU A 289 20.79 -5.01 -5.30
CA GLU A 289 20.94 -5.66 -3.99
C GLU A 289 20.09 -4.90 -2.96
N VAL A 290 19.75 -5.57 -1.86
CA VAL A 290 19.09 -4.97 -0.69
C VAL A 290 20.13 -4.98 0.42
N ASP A 291 20.44 -3.82 0.99
CA ASP A 291 21.33 -3.67 2.14
C ASP A 291 20.82 -2.49 2.97
N GLY A 292 20.03 -2.78 4.01
CA GLY A 292 19.34 -1.79 4.82
C GLY A 292 17.97 -2.29 5.30
N GLU A 293 17.18 -1.40 5.89
CA GLU A 293 15.89 -1.78 6.49
C GLU A 293 14.92 -2.38 5.47
N TYR A 294 14.43 -3.59 5.76
CA TYR A 294 13.51 -4.32 4.90
C TYR A 294 12.38 -4.99 5.69
N THR A 295 11.29 -5.24 4.98
CA THR A 295 10.13 -5.98 5.47
C THR A 295 9.85 -7.16 4.56
N LEU A 296 9.73 -8.36 5.14
CA LEU A 296 9.30 -9.57 4.44
C LEU A 296 7.78 -9.70 4.50
N VAL A 297 7.11 -9.43 3.39
CA VAL A 297 5.64 -9.54 3.30
C VAL A 297 5.25 -10.91 2.77
N LYS A 298 4.38 -11.64 3.49
CA LYS A 298 3.87 -12.95 3.06
C LYS A 298 3.17 -12.88 1.71
N GLY A 299 3.62 -13.72 0.78
CA GLY A 299 3.06 -13.86 -0.57
C GLY A 299 3.43 -12.70 -1.49
N SER A 300 2.47 -12.27 -2.31
CA SER A 300 2.69 -11.22 -3.31
C SER A 300 2.23 -9.84 -2.84
N VAL A 301 2.94 -8.81 -3.28
CA VAL A 301 2.54 -7.39 -3.14
C VAL A 301 2.15 -6.80 -4.51
N PRO A 302 1.13 -5.92 -4.60
CA PRO A 302 0.78 -5.25 -5.85
C PRO A 302 1.93 -4.37 -6.39
N GLY A 303 2.03 -4.24 -7.72
CA GLY A 303 3.00 -3.35 -8.37
C GLY A 303 4.29 -4.02 -8.89
N PRO A 304 5.04 -3.33 -9.78
CA PRO A 304 6.37 -3.74 -10.21
C PRO A 304 7.42 -3.55 -9.12
N LYS A 305 8.64 -4.04 -9.37
CA LYS A 305 9.81 -3.66 -8.58
C LYS A 305 10.00 -2.14 -8.67
N LYS A 306 10.63 -1.52 -7.66
CA LYS A 306 10.82 -0.06 -7.51
C LYS A 306 9.54 0.75 -7.29
N ARG A 307 8.38 0.10 -7.19
CA ARG A 307 7.10 0.78 -6.92
C ARG A 307 7.03 1.10 -5.44
N LEU A 308 6.58 2.31 -5.10
CA LEU A 308 6.16 2.62 -3.75
C LEU A 308 4.97 1.75 -3.36
N VAL A 309 5.07 1.15 -2.18
CA VAL A 309 4.06 0.34 -1.54
C VAL A 309 3.79 0.98 -0.17
N ARG A 310 2.53 1.14 0.20
CA ARG A 310 2.14 1.60 1.53
C ARG A 310 1.60 0.44 2.34
N LEU A 311 1.95 0.41 3.62
CA LEU A 311 1.45 -0.52 4.61
C LEU A 311 0.66 0.27 5.65
N ARG A 312 -0.44 -0.30 6.12
CA ARG A 312 -1.19 0.16 7.31
C ARG A 312 -1.59 -1.06 8.13
N PRO A 313 -1.86 -0.93 9.45
CA PRO A 313 -2.47 -2.02 10.21
C PRO A 313 -3.73 -2.54 9.52
N ALA A 314 -3.95 -3.85 9.56
CA ALA A 314 -5.11 -4.45 8.92
C ALA A 314 -6.41 -3.91 9.51
N VAL A 315 -7.30 -3.35 8.68
CA VAL A 315 -8.58 -2.79 9.17
C VAL A 315 -9.64 -3.85 9.43
N ARG A 316 -9.37 -5.10 9.04
CA ARG A 316 -10.29 -6.24 9.21
C ARG A 316 -9.53 -7.57 9.25
N PRO A 317 -8.65 -7.77 10.26
CA PRO A 317 -7.94 -9.03 10.42
C PRO A 317 -8.94 -10.18 10.63
N ASN A 318 -8.68 -11.32 10.01
CA ASN A 318 -9.50 -12.53 10.24
C ASN A 318 -8.93 -13.40 11.36
N ASP A 319 -7.62 -13.36 11.55
CA ASP A 319 -6.90 -14.17 12.53
C ASP A 319 -6.23 -13.23 13.53
N GLN A 320 -6.01 -13.73 14.73
CA GLN A 320 -5.22 -13.02 15.74
C GLN A 320 -3.74 -12.93 15.30
N PRO A 321 -3.06 -11.80 15.59
CA PRO A 321 -1.63 -11.69 15.39
C PRO A 321 -0.87 -12.77 16.15
N ARG A 322 0.13 -13.34 15.50
CA ARG A 322 1.05 -14.32 16.09
C ARG A 322 2.43 -13.77 15.88
N LEU A 323 2.96 -13.17 16.94
CA LEU A 323 4.12 -12.31 16.88
C LEU A 323 5.39 -13.11 16.66
N ASP A 324 6.34 -12.48 15.97
CA ASP A 324 7.71 -12.94 15.78
C ASP A 324 7.80 -14.42 15.34
N PRO A 325 7.23 -14.75 14.16
CA PRO A 325 7.28 -16.11 13.65
C PRO A 325 8.73 -16.57 13.47
N GLU A 326 9.03 -17.81 13.88
CA GLU A 326 10.40 -18.33 13.78
C GLU A 326 10.79 -18.60 12.32
N VAL A 327 11.70 -17.78 11.78
CA VAL A 327 12.30 -17.96 10.45
C VAL A 327 13.58 -18.80 10.58
N ARG A 328 13.57 -19.99 9.96
CA ARG A 328 14.70 -20.94 9.99
C ARG A 328 15.70 -20.70 8.86
N TYR A 329 15.21 -20.22 7.72
CA TYR A 329 16.01 -20.03 6.52
C TYR A 329 15.39 -18.96 5.63
N VAL A 330 16.22 -18.08 5.10
CA VAL A 330 15.88 -17.13 4.03
C VAL A 330 16.68 -17.53 2.80
N SER A 331 16.00 -17.76 1.67
CA SER A 331 16.70 -18.12 0.44
C SER A 331 17.38 -16.91 -0.18
N THR A 332 18.71 -16.94 -0.21
CA THR A 332 19.54 -15.96 -0.94
C THR A 332 19.94 -16.45 -2.33
N ALA A 333 19.55 -17.67 -2.74
CA ALA A 333 19.90 -18.21 -4.05
C ALA A 333 19.50 -17.29 -5.22
N SER A 334 20.32 -17.26 -6.26
CA SER A 334 20.10 -16.36 -7.40
C SER A 334 18.71 -16.52 -8.03
N ASN A 335 18.08 -15.38 -8.29
CA ASN A 335 16.83 -15.32 -9.03
C ASN A 335 17.02 -15.52 -10.55
N GLN A 336 18.28 -15.65 -11.00
CA GLN A 336 18.65 -16.03 -12.36
C GLN A 336 19.02 -17.52 -12.33
N GLY A 337 18.26 -18.33 -13.06
CA GLY A 337 18.19 -19.78 -12.86
C GLY A 337 19.40 -20.59 -13.29
#